data_AF-A0A6N7AHV5-F1
#
_entry.id   AF-A0A6N7AHV5-F1
#
_cell.length_a   1.000
_cell.length_b   1.000
_cell.length_c   1.000
_cell.angle_alpha   90.00
_cell.angle_beta   90.00
_cell.angle_gamma   90.00
#
_symmetry.space_group_name_H-M   'P 1'
#
loop_
_entity.id
_entity.type
_entity.pdbx_description
1 polymer ?
#
loop_
_entity_poly.entity_id
_entity_poly.type
_entity_poly.pdbx_seq_one_letter_code
_entity_poly.pdbx_strand_id
1 'polypeptide(L)'
;MSITIFEMVRHDITFPLYVEVDEIYNLACPTSPIHYQHDPVQTTKTSVHGAINMLGLAKRMGARIFQASTSEVYGDPTVHP
;
A
#
# COMPACT_ATOMS: atom_id res chain seq x y z
N MET A 1 -26.62 8.18 20.35
CA MET A 1 -25.36 7.48 20.07
C MET A 1 -24.74 8.19 18.87
N SER A 2 -23.56 8.80 19.02
CA SER A 2 -22.89 9.44 17.86
C SER A 2 -22.26 8.33 17.02
N ILE A 3 -22.61 8.27 15.73
CA ILE A 3 -21.97 7.36 14.79
C ILE A 3 -20.72 8.09 14.28
N THR A 4 -19.54 7.60 14.67
CA THR A 4 -18.27 8.07 14.10
C THR A 4 -18.17 7.54 12.68
N ILE A 5 -18.24 8.43 11.70
CA ILE A 5 -18.16 8.08 10.27
C ILE A 5 -16.72 8.11 9.73
N PHE A 6 -15.76 8.56 10.54
CA PHE A 6 -14.36 8.69 10.15
C PHE A 6 -13.45 8.67 11.38
N GLU A 7 -12.37 7.88 11.28
CA GLU A 7 -11.29 7.84 12.25
C GLU A 7 -9.95 7.95 11.52
N MET A 8 -9.04 8.78 12.06
CA MET A 8 -7.69 8.94 11.53
C MET A 8 -6.70 8.20 12.42
N VAL A 9 -5.92 7.31 11.83
CA VAL A 9 -4.84 6.57 12.50
C VAL A 9 -3.50 6.95 11.89
N ARG A 10 -2.57 7.44 12.71
CA ARG A 10 -1.18 7.67 12.29
C ARG A 10 -0.43 6.35 12.33
N HIS A 11 -0.19 5.74 11.18
CA HIS A 11 0.51 4.47 11.06
C HIS A 11 1.40 4.43 9.82
N ASP A 12 2.56 3.80 9.93
CA ASP A 12 3.42 3.47 8.79
C ASP A 12 3.16 2.01 8.41
N ILE A 13 2.66 1.79 7.18
CA ILE A 13 2.25 0.47 6.71
C ILE A 13 3.42 -0.53 6.61
N THR A 14 4.67 -0.06 6.67
CA THR A 14 5.85 -0.94 6.75
C THR A 14 5.88 -1.74 8.05
N PHE A 15 5.10 -1.34 9.05
CA PHE A 15 4.82 -2.11 10.27
C PHE A 15 3.43 -2.76 10.22
N PRO A 16 3.24 -3.93 10.86
CA PRO A 16 1.93 -4.57 10.94
C PRO A 16 0.86 -3.66 11.55
N LEU A 17 -0.35 -3.71 11.00
CA LEU A 17 -1.55 -3.04 11.52
C LEU A 17 -2.60 -4.08 11.93
N TYR A 18 -3.28 -3.82 13.05
CA TYR A 18 -4.31 -4.68 13.61
C TYR A 18 -5.57 -3.86 13.86
N VAL A 19 -6.49 -3.90 12.89
CA VAL A 19 -7.79 -3.21 12.91
C VAL A 19 -8.84 -4.11 12.27
N GLU A 20 -10.10 -3.88 12.59
CA GLU A 20 -11.22 -4.59 11.97
C GLU A 20 -11.77 -3.77 10.80
N VAL A 21 -11.70 -4.33 9.59
CA VAL A 21 -12.12 -3.68 8.34
C VAL A 21 -12.66 -4.70 7.35
N ASP A 22 -13.66 -4.30 6.56
CA ASP A 22 -14.22 -5.11 5.47
C ASP A 22 -13.52 -4.86 4.12
N GLU A 23 -12.95 -3.66 3.94
CA GLU A 23 -12.31 -3.22 2.71
C GLU A 23 -11.01 -2.45 3.01
N ILE A 24 -9.99 -2.69 2.19
CA ILE A 24 -8.69 -2.02 2.27
C ILE A 24 -8.37 -1.40 0.90
N TYR A 25 -8.03 -0.11 0.91
CA TYR A 25 -7.53 0.60 -0.27
C TYR A 25 -6.06 0.94 -0.05
N ASN A 26 -5.15 0.09 -0.51
CA ASN A 26 -3.71 0.33 -0.38
C ASN A 26 -3.22 1.26 -1.48
N LEU A 27 -3.11 2.55 -1.12
CA LEU A 27 -2.68 3.64 -2.01
C LEU A 27 -1.29 4.18 -1.65
N ALA A 28 -0.58 3.53 -0.72
CA ALA A 28 0.70 3.99 -0.23
C ALA A 28 1.84 3.58 -1.16
N CYS A 29 2.41 4.56 -1.86
CA CYS A 29 3.65 4.46 -2.62
C CYS A 29 4.16 5.88 -2.92
N PRO A 30 5.48 6.16 -2.92
CA PRO A 30 6.01 7.39 -3.49
C PRO A 30 5.59 7.55 -4.96
N THR A 31 5.06 8.70 -5.35
CA THR A 31 4.29 8.85 -6.59
C THR A 31 5.05 9.33 -7.83
N SER A 32 6.38 9.59 -7.75
CA SER A 32 7.14 10.08 -8.92
C SER A 32 8.60 9.62 -8.93
N PRO A 33 9.24 9.43 -10.11
CA PRO A 33 10.60 8.85 -10.22
C PRO A 33 11.61 9.52 -9.30
N ILE A 34 11.51 10.84 -9.18
CA ILE A 34 12.34 11.66 -8.32
C ILE A 34 12.21 11.23 -6.85
N HIS A 35 10.99 10.95 -6.39
CA HIS A 35 10.72 10.57 -5.00
C HIS A 35 11.22 9.17 -4.66
N TYR A 36 11.06 8.18 -5.55
CA TYR A 36 11.59 6.84 -5.27
C TYR A 36 13.10 6.72 -5.44
N GLN A 37 13.71 7.55 -6.28
CA GLN A 37 15.17 7.63 -6.40
C GLN A 37 15.84 8.33 -5.20
N HIS A 38 15.12 9.24 -4.53
CA HIS A 38 15.64 9.95 -3.36
C HIS A 38 15.84 9.01 -2.16
N ASP A 39 14.88 8.12 -1.88
CA ASP A 39 15.01 7.08 -0.85
C ASP A 39 14.52 5.72 -1.38
N PRO A 40 15.38 4.98 -2.09
CA PRO A 40 15.02 3.71 -2.68
C PRO A 40 14.75 2.62 -1.63
N VAL A 41 15.37 2.74 -0.44
CA VAL A 41 15.17 1.80 0.66
C VAL A 41 13.78 1.94 1.22
N GLN A 42 13.36 3.17 1.56
CA GLN A 42 12.02 3.41 2.07
C GLN A 42 10.96 3.12 1.02
N THR A 43 11.20 3.48 -0.25
CA THR A 43 10.31 3.10 -1.35
C THR A 43 10.08 1.60 -1.38
N THR A 44 11.15 0.82 -1.37
CA THR A 44 11.05 -0.65 -1.39
C THR A 44 10.30 -1.17 -0.17
N LYS A 45 10.53 -0.60 1.02
CA LYS A 45 9.79 -0.96 2.23
C LYS A 45 8.30 -0.69 2.06
N THR A 46 7.90 0.50 1.63
CA THR A 46 6.49 0.84 1.47
C THR A 46 5.82 -0.01 0.39
N SER A 47 6.42 -0.13 -0.80
CA SER A 47 5.82 -0.85 -1.93
C SER A 47 5.78 -2.36 -1.74
N VAL A 48 6.72 -2.95 -1.00
CA VAL A 48 6.80 -4.41 -0.81
C VAL A 48 6.36 -4.81 0.60
N HIS A 49 7.09 -4.39 1.63
CA HIS A 49 6.75 -4.79 3.01
C HIS A 49 5.40 -4.23 3.44
N GLY A 50 5.09 -2.99 3.06
CA GLY A 50 3.79 -2.38 3.30
C GLY A 50 2.64 -3.14 2.62
N ALA A 51 2.80 -3.49 1.34
CA ALA A 51 1.82 -4.30 0.63
C ALA A 51 1.64 -5.69 1.26
N ILE A 52 2.72 -6.36 1.68
CA ILE A 52 2.65 -7.64 2.39
C ILE A 52 1.85 -7.51 3.70
N ASN A 53 2.08 -6.45 4.47
CA ASN A 53 1.33 -6.22 5.72
C ASN A 53 -0.16 -6.00 5.45
N MET A 54 -0.52 -5.25 4.41
CA MET A 54 -1.92 -5.02 4.03
C MET A 54 -2.60 -6.28 3.51
N LEU A 55 -1.90 -7.09 2.71
CA LEU A 55 -2.38 -8.41 2.28
C LEU A 55 -2.55 -9.35 3.47
N GLY A 56 -1.64 -9.30 4.44
CA GLY A 56 -1.73 -10.06 5.68
C GLY A 56 -2.94 -9.65 6.52
N LEU A 57 -3.23 -8.36 6.62
CA LEU A 57 -4.44 -7.85 7.27
C LEU A 57 -5.69 -8.32 6.54
N ALA A 58 -5.74 -8.17 5.21
CA ALA A 58 -6.86 -8.62 4.39
C ALA A 58 -7.16 -10.11 4.60
N LYS A 59 -6.11 -10.95 4.57
CA LYS A 59 -6.23 -12.39 4.79
C LYS A 59 -6.77 -12.73 6.19
N ARG A 60 -6.32 -12.03 7.24
CA ARG A 60 -6.79 -12.27 8.62
C ARG A 60 -8.25 -11.86 8.81
N MET A 61 -8.68 -10.79 8.16
CA MET A 61 -10.03 -10.24 8.31
C MET A 61 -11.04 -10.85 7.32
N GLY A 62 -10.57 -11.54 6.27
CA GLY A 62 -11.42 -11.87 5.12
C GLY A 62 -11.84 -10.64 4.32
N ALA A 63 -11.09 -9.54 4.41
CA ALA A 63 -11.41 -8.27 3.79
C ALA A 63 -11.09 -8.27 2.29
N ARG A 64 -11.84 -7.49 1.52
CA ARG A 64 -11.47 -7.15 0.13
C ARG A 64 -10.33 -6.15 0.14
N ILE A 65 -9.40 -6.28 -0.79
CA ILE A 65 -8.29 -5.34 -0.94
C ILE A 65 -8.17 -4.83 -2.38
N PHE A 66 -8.08 -3.52 -2.50
CA PHE A 66 -7.65 -2.83 -3.71
C PHE A 66 -6.18 -2.43 -3.55
N GLN A 67 -5.32 -2.94 -4.41
CA GLN A 67 -3.90 -2.57 -4.48
C GLN A 67 -3.69 -1.69 -5.71
N ALA A 68 -3.29 -0.44 -5.52
CA ALA A 68 -2.91 0.41 -6.65
C ALA A 68 -1.61 -0.13 -7.28
N SER A 69 -1.67 -0.48 -8.56
CA SER A 69 -0.50 -0.88 -9.36
C SER A 69 0.02 0.30 -10.20
N THR A 70 1.19 0.14 -10.82
CA THR A 70 1.82 1.11 -11.72
C THR A 70 2.18 0.43 -13.03
N SER A 71 2.13 1.19 -14.14
CA SER A 71 2.63 0.73 -15.43
C SER A 71 4.15 0.50 -15.45
N GLU A 72 4.88 0.99 -14.44
CA GLU A 72 6.33 0.80 -14.34
C GLU A 72 6.75 -0.66 -14.16
N VAL A 73 5.83 -1.54 -13.75
CA VAL A 73 6.09 -2.99 -13.70
C VAL A 73 6.47 -3.56 -15.07
N TYR A 74 6.05 -2.89 -16.16
CA TYR A 74 6.35 -3.29 -17.53
C TYR A 74 7.73 -2.80 -18.01
N GLY A 75 8.44 -1.99 -17.23
CA GLY A 75 9.75 -1.45 -17.61
C GLY A 75 9.64 -0.40 -18.71
N ASP A 76 10.58 -0.43 -19.66
CA ASP A 76 10.60 0.50 -20.78
C ASP A 76 9.43 0.19 -21.74
N PRO A 77 8.49 1.12 -21.95
CA PRO A 77 7.34 0.90 -22.82
C PRO A 77 7.73 0.70 -24.29
N THR A 78 8.96 1.03 -24.68
CA THR A 78 9.48 0.84 -26.05
C THR A 78 10.12 -0.53 -26.27
N VAL A 79 10.32 -1.32 -25.21
CA VAL A 79 10.92 -2.66 -25.26
C VAL A 79 9.83 -3.71 -25.06
N HIS A 80 9.62 -4.54 -26.07
CA HIS A 80 8.70 -5.69 -26.05
C HIS A 80 9.44 -6.96 -26.50
N PRO A 81 9.08 -8.16 -25.97
CA PRO A 81 9.64 -9.43 -26.45
C PRO A 81 9.36 -9.71 -27.93
#